data_AF-A0A2A4QGX4-F1
#
_entry.id   AF-A0A2A4QGX4-F1
#
_cell.length_a   1.000
_cell.length_b   1.000
_cell.length_c   1.000
_cell.angle_alpha   90.00
_cell.angle_beta   90.00
_cell.angle_gamma   90.00
#
_symmetry.space_group_name_H-M   'P 1'
#
loop_
_entity.id
_entity.type
_entity.pdbx_description
1 polymer ?
#
loop_
_entity_poly.entity_id
_entity_poly.type
_entity_poly.pdbx_seq_one_letter_code
_entity_poly.pdbx_strand_id
1 'polypeptide(L)'
;MLTIHLPFLNFILIDFLYYWQHRSFHAVSMLWNLHLCHHSAPRVDIWSTSRNNLCVNFLFVYLLLNPLLGYCCDNQNGFFAAAMITASLDIWRHTQIKLPNAAKNISKLIGIFFVTPAMHRSHHNMAVTSHNFGANLI
;
A
#
# COMPACT_ATOMS: atom_id res chain seq x y z
N MET A 1 7.61 18.92 -19.10
CA MET A 1 8.35 17.89 -18.34
C MET A 1 8.02 18.08 -16.88
N LEU A 2 7.50 17.06 -16.21
CA LEU A 2 7.02 17.15 -14.83
C LEU A 2 8.22 16.98 -13.91
N THR A 3 8.89 18.08 -13.59
CA THR A 3 10.20 18.03 -12.93
C THR A 3 10.05 17.81 -11.43
N ILE A 4 9.89 16.55 -11.03
CA ILE A 4 9.84 16.15 -9.61
C ILE A 4 11.26 15.83 -9.13
N HIS A 5 11.97 16.85 -8.66
CA HIS A 5 13.34 16.72 -8.12
C HIS A 5 13.41 16.10 -6.71
N LEU A 6 12.27 15.95 -6.03
CA LEU A 6 12.22 15.48 -4.64
C LEU A 6 11.72 14.04 -4.61
N PRO A 7 12.54 13.05 -4.23
CA PRO A 7 12.12 11.64 -4.10
C PRO A 7 10.86 11.45 -3.26
N PHE A 8 10.64 12.35 -2.29
CA PHE A 8 9.45 12.39 -1.44
C PHE A 8 8.15 12.65 -2.23
N LEU A 9 8.17 13.50 -3.26
CA LEU A 9 6.99 13.76 -4.08
C LEU A 9 6.66 12.55 -4.97
N ASN A 10 7.67 11.82 -5.47
CA ASN A 10 7.45 10.54 -6.16
C ASN A 10 6.80 9.52 -5.22
N PHE A 11 7.25 9.46 -3.96
CA PHE A 11 6.67 8.59 -2.94
C PHE A 11 5.19 8.92 -2.69
N ILE A 12 4.85 10.19 -2.52
CA ILE A 12 3.45 10.64 -2.38
C ILE A 12 2.62 10.27 -3.62
N LEU A 13 3.15 10.52 -4.83
CA LEU A 13 2.45 10.21 -6.07
C LEU A 13 2.14 8.72 -6.20
N ILE A 14 3.13 7.87 -5.94
CA ILE A 14 2.96 6.42 -6.02
C ILE A 14 1.95 5.93 -4.98
N ASP A 15 2.02 6.45 -3.75
CA ASP A 15 1.07 6.10 -2.69
C ASP A 15 -0.36 6.56 -3.04
N PHE A 16 -0.51 7.74 -3.63
CA PHE A 16 -1.79 8.26 -4.11
C PHE A 16 -2.40 7.39 -5.21
N LEU A 17 -1.59 6.96 -6.19
CA LEU A 17 -2.04 6.04 -7.23
C LEU A 17 -2.43 4.67 -6.65
N TYR A 18 -1.63 4.16 -5.70
CA TYR A 18 -1.96 2.93 -4.97
C TYR A 18 -3.30 3.08 -4.23
N TYR A 19 -3.51 4.19 -3.51
CA TYR A 19 -4.74 4.45 -2.76
C TYR A 19 -5.98 4.31 -3.63
N TRP A 20 -6.00 4.98 -4.79
CA TRP A 20 -7.17 4.95 -5.67
C TRP A 20 -7.38 3.58 -6.30
N GLN A 21 -6.29 2.92 -6.68
CA GLN A 21 -6.38 1.56 -7.19
C GLN A 21 -6.91 0.59 -6.14
N HIS A 22 -6.36 0.61 -4.94
CA HIS A 22 -6.79 -0.26 -3.86
C HIS A 22 -8.24 0.04 -3.48
N ARG A 23 -8.63 1.31 -3.40
CA ARG A 23 -10.04 1.71 -3.23
C ARG A 23 -10.92 1.16 -4.34
N SER A 24 -10.47 1.13 -5.61
CA SER A 24 -11.22 0.54 -6.71
C SER A 24 -11.42 -0.98 -6.54
N PHE A 25 -10.43 -1.68 -5.97
CA PHE A 25 -10.55 -3.09 -5.62
C PHE A 25 -11.62 -3.34 -4.57
N HIS A 26 -11.90 -2.38 -3.68
CA HIS A 26 -13.00 -2.47 -2.73
C HIS A 26 -14.34 -1.96 -3.26
N ALA A 27 -14.34 -1.05 -4.23
CA ALA A 27 -15.56 -0.40 -4.72
C ALA A 27 -16.22 -1.13 -5.90
N VAL A 28 -15.44 -1.82 -6.74
CA VAL A 28 -15.94 -2.47 -7.97
C VAL A 28 -16.03 -3.97 -7.75
N SER A 29 -17.22 -4.56 -7.86
CA SER A 29 -17.46 -5.99 -7.53
C SER A 29 -16.53 -6.97 -8.25
N MET A 30 -16.22 -6.73 -9.53
CA MET A 30 -15.29 -7.57 -10.28
C MET A 30 -13.87 -7.52 -9.69
N LEU A 31 -13.39 -6.31 -9.37
CA LEU A 31 -12.06 -6.13 -8.80
C LEU A 31 -12.00 -6.64 -7.35
N TRP A 32 -13.11 -6.51 -6.61
CA TRP A 32 -13.24 -7.08 -5.28
C TRP A 32 -13.09 -8.60 -5.30
N ASN A 33 -13.75 -9.30 -6.23
CA ASN A 33 -13.60 -10.76 -6.32
C ASN A 33 -12.15 -11.20 -6.57
N LEU A 34 -11.39 -10.40 -7.32
CA LEU A 34 -9.96 -10.64 -7.52
C LEU A 34 -9.15 -10.36 -6.24
N HIS A 35 -9.47 -9.27 -5.54
CA HIS A 35 -8.81 -8.85 -4.32
C HIS A 35 -9.26 -9.63 -3.06
N LEU A 36 -10.37 -10.36 -3.11
CA LEU A 36 -10.90 -11.15 -2.00
C LEU A 36 -9.92 -12.23 -1.57
N CYS A 37 -9.10 -12.75 -2.48
CA CYS A 37 -7.99 -13.64 -2.14
C CYS A 37 -6.98 -12.97 -1.19
N HIS A 38 -6.82 -11.65 -1.22
CA HIS A 38 -6.00 -10.98 -0.21
C HIS A 38 -6.72 -10.94 1.15
N HIS A 39 -7.97 -10.49 1.16
CA HIS A 39 -8.78 -10.32 2.38
C HIS A 39 -9.21 -11.62 3.06
N SER A 40 -9.20 -12.74 2.35
CA SER A 40 -9.57 -14.04 2.93
C SER A 40 -8.41 -14.71 3.68
N ALA A 41 -7.29 -14.01 3.90
CA ALA A 41 -6.19 -14.49 4.73
C ALA A 41 -6.68 -14.68 6.18
N PRO A 42 -6.54 -15.89 6.79
CA PRO A 42 -7.00 -16.12 8.17
C PRO A 42 -6.30 -15.24 9.20
N ARG A 43 -5.09 -14.78 8.89
CA ARG A 43 -4.31 -13.86 9.68
C ARG A 43 -3.50 -12.94 8.76
N VAL A 44 -3.41 -11.67 9.15
CA VAL A 44 -2.53 -10.70 8.50
C VAL A 44 -1.12 -10.88 9.07
N ASP A 45 -0.20 -11.34 8.23
CA ASP A 45 1.24 -11.49 8.50
C ASP A 45 2.05 -11.21 7.23
N ILE A 46 3.38 -11.27 7.30
CA ILE A 46 4.24 -10.98 6.14
C ILE A 46 3.94 -11.86 4.92
N TRP A 47 3.36 -13.06 5.09
CA TRP A 47 2.99 -13.94 3.98
C TRP A 47 1.70 -13.49 3.29
N SER A 48 0.80 -12.84 4.04
CA SER A 48 -0.42 -12.26 3.47
C SER A 48 -0.15 -11.18 2.42
N THR A 49 1.02 -10.52 2.48
CA THR A 49 1.53 -9.60 1.45
C THR A 49 1.48 -10.21 0.05
N SER A 50 1.85 -11.49 -0.08
CA SER A 50 1.91 -12.20 -1.35
C SER A 50 0.67 -13.05 -1.64
N ARG A 51 -0.34 -13.03 -0.77
CA ARG A 51 -1.59 -13.79 -0.95
C ARG A 51 -2.52 -13.05 -1.91
N ASN A 52 -2.12 -12.99 -3.17
CA ASN A 52 -2.88 -12.35 -4.24
C ASN A 52 -3.17 -13.36 -5.36
N ASN A 53 -4.25 -13.14 -6.10
CA ASN A 53 -4.42 -13.82 -7.39
C ASN A 53 -3.29 -13.39 -8.34
N LEU A 54 -2.78 -14.30 -9.17
CA LEU A 54 -1.73 -13.99 -10.14
C LEU A 54 -2.07 -12.77 -11.01
N CYS A 55 -3.32 -12.67 -11.48
CA CYS A 55 -3.78 -11.55 -12.29
C CYS A 55 -3.70 -10.21 -11.54
N VAL A 56 -4.02 -10.20 -10.24
CA VAL A 56 -4.00 -8.98 -9.41
C VAL A 56 -2.60 -8.39 -9.32
N ASN A 57 -1.56 -9.23 -9.28
CA ASN A 57 -0.18 -8.74 -9.23
C ASN A 57 0.16 -7.85 -10.45
N PHE A 58 -0.31 -8.22 -11.65
CA PHE A 58 -0.12 -7.41 -12.86
C PHE A 58 -1.01 -6.17 -12.90
N LEU A 59 -2.11 -6.16 -12.16
CA LEU A 59 -2.97 -5.00 -12.07
C LEU A 59 -2.42 -3.96 -11.09
N PHE A 60 -1.69 -4.36 -10.05
CA PHE A 60 -1.14 -3.41 -9.09
C PHE A 60 -0.22 -2.36 -9.73
N VAL A 61 -0.27 -1.14 -9.20
CA VAL A 61 0.41 0.05 -9.72
C VAL A 61 1.90 -0.18 -9.93
N TYR A 62 2.51 -1.03 -9.10
CA TYR A 62 3.92 -1.40 -9.16
C TYR A 62 4.32 -2.04 -10.50
N LEU A 63 3.47 -2.89 -11.09
CA LEU A 63 3.74 -3.55 -12.36
C LEU A 63 2.95 -2.94 -13.52
N LEU A 64 1.83 -2.25 -13.24
CA LEU A 64 0.97 -1.66 -14.26
C LEU A 64 1.44 -0.27 -14.71
N LEU A 65 1.53 0.69 -13.78
CA LEU A 65 1.74 2.11 -14.11
C LEU A 65 3.16 2.58 -13.82
N ASN A 66 3.77 2.12 -12.73
CA ASN A 66 5.09 2.58 -12.28
C ASN A 66 6.20 2.37 -13.34
N PRO A 67 6.26 1.28 -14.14
CA PRO A 67 7.28 1.16 -15.17
C PRO A 67 7.18 2.26 -16.25
N LEU A 68 5.96 2.59 -16.68
CA LEU A 68 5.70 3.63 -17.67
C LEU A 68 5.96 5.03 -17.09
N LEU A 69 5.46 5.30 -15.88
CA LEU A 69 5.68 6.58 -15.20
C LEU A 69 7.15 6.80 -14.88
N GLY A 70 7.85 5.76 -14.44
CA GLY A 70 9.28 5.78 -14.15
C GLY A 70 10.10 6.05 -15.41
N TYR A 71 9.75 5.43 -16.55
CA TYR A 71 10.42 5.69 -17.83
C TYR A 71 10.24 7.14 -18.29
N CYS A 72 9.04 7.70 -18.13
CA CYS A 72 8.71 9.08 -18.49
C CYS A 72 9.16 10.13 -17.45
N CYS A 73 9.68 9.71 -16.29
CA CYS A 73 10.10 10.62 -15.24
C CYS A 73 11.48 11.21 -15.54
N ASP A 74 11.63 12.53 -15.36
CA ASP A 74 12.93 13.22 -15.53
C ASP A 74 14.02 12.65 -14.59
N ASN A 75 13.64 12.16 -13.41
CA ASN A 75 14.51 11.50 -12.45
C ASN A 75 14.09 10.04 -12.20
N GLN A 76 14.43 9.17 -13.15
CA GLN A 76 14.08 7.75 -13.11
C GLN A 76 14.58 7.05 -11.82
N ASN A 77 15.82 7.30 -11.41
CA ASN A 77 16.40 6.70 -10.21
C ASN A 77 15.62 7.08 -8.95
N GLY A 78 15.26 8.37 -8.81
CA GLY A 78 14.45 8.85 -7.69
C GLY A 78 13.04 8.26 -7.69
N PHE A 79 12.43 8.07 -8.87
CA PHE A 79 11.12 7.45 -8.99
C PHE A 79 11.16 5.97 -8.58
N PHE A 80 12.09 5.18 -9.14
CA PHE A 80 12.19 3.77 -8.83
C PHE A 80 12.63 3.51 -7.38
N ALA A 81 13.45 4.38 -6.79
CA ALA A 81 13.74 4.34 -5.36
C ALA A 81 12.47 4.52 -4.51
N ALA A 82 11.63 5.51 -4.83
CA ALA A 82 10.36 5.72 -4.15
C ALA A 82 9.39 4.54 -4.33
N ALA A 83 9.32 3.96 -5.53
CA ALA A 83 8.51 2.77 -5.79
C ALA A 83 8.98 1.56 -4.99
N MET A 84 10.29 1.32 -4.92
CA MET A 84 10.88 0.23 -4.14
C MET A 84 10.65 0.42 -2.64
N ILE A 85 10.76 1.65 -2.12
CA ILE A 85 10.42 1.95 -0.72
C ILE A 85 8.95 1.65 -0.44
N THR A 86 8.05 2.13 -1.30
CA THR A 86 6.60 1.91 -1.18
C THR A 86 6.25 0.42 -1.16
N ALA A 87 6.85 -0.37 -2.06
CA ALA A 87 6.66 -1.81 -2.13
C ALA A 87 7.29 -2.54 -0.94
N SER A 88 8.47 -2.13 -0.47
CA SER A 88 9.14 -2.75 0.68
C SER A 88 8.35 -2.56 1.99
N LEU A 89 7.71 -1.39 2.14
CA LEU A 89 6.85 -1.08 3.27
C LEU A 89 5.51 -1.86 3.26
N ASP A 90 5.22 -2.60 2.19
CA ASP A 90 4.13 -3.59 2.17
C ASP A 90 4.30 -4.66 3.24
N ILE A 91 5.54 -5.14 3.39
CA ILE A 91 5.89 -6.10 4.42
C ILE A 91 5.61 -5.49 5.80
N TRP A 92 5.95 -4.21 5.99
CA TRP A 92 5.73 -3.48 7.25
C TRP A 92 4.25 -3.46 7.64
N ARG A 93 3.36 -2.98 6.76
CA ARG A 93 1.91 -2.89 7.08
C ARG A 93 1.26 -4.26 7.29
N HIS A 94 1.84 -5.32 6.76
CA HIS A 94 1.38 -6.70 6.98
C HIS A 94 2.03 -7.39 8.19
N THR A 95 2.93 -6.74 8.94
CA THR A 95 3.53 -7.39 10.11
C THR A 95 2.54 -7.63 11.25
N GLN A 96 2.89 -8.58 12.13
CA GLN A 96 2.20 -8.79 13.40
C GLN A 96 2.78 -7.96 14.55
N ILE A 97 3.66 -7.01 14.26
CA ILE A 97 4.33 -6.21 15.28
C ILE A 97 3.27 -5.46 16.10
N LYS A 98 3.26 -5.73 17.40
CA LYS A 98 2.48 -4.98 18.39
C LYS A 98 3.46 -4.10 19.15
N LEU A 99 3.27 -2.79 19.04
CA LEU A 99 4.08 -1.85 19.82
C LEU A 99 3.75 -2.02 21.31
N PRO A 100 4.76 -2.03 22.21
CA PRO A 100 4.54 -2.14 23.64
C PRO A 100 3.71 -0.96 24.16
N ASN A 101 3.02 -1.13 25.29
CA ASN A 101 2.15 -0.09 25.86
C ASN A 101 2.88 1.25 26.06
N ALA A 102 4.17 1.22 26.42
CA ALA A 102 5.03 2.41 26.53
C ALA A 102 5.18 3.19 25.21
N ALA A 103 5.07 2.52 24.06
CA ALA A 103 5.17 3.10 22.72
C ALA A 103 3.79 3.36 22.08
N LYS A 104 2.69 3.23 22.81
CA LYS A 104 1.32 3.41 22.27
C LYS A 104 1.10 4.83 21.74
N ASN A 105 1.66 5.84 22.39
CA ASN A 105 1.57 7.24 21.93
C ASN A 105 2.36 7.46 20.64
N ILE A 106 3.51 6.81 20.49
CA ILE A 106 4.32 6.84 19.26
C ILE A 106 3.54 6.20 18.12
N SER A 107 2.93 5.03 18.35
CA SER A 107 2.06 4.36 17.37
C SER A 107 0.93 5.27 16.88
N LYS A 108 0.26 5.97 17.81
CA LYS A 108 -0.81 6.92 17.48
C LYS A 108 -0.28 8.09 16.63
N LEU A 109 0.87 8.65 17.00
CA LEU A 109 1.48 9.77 16.27
C LEU A 109 1.87 9.36 14.85
N ILE A 110 2.48 8.19 14.69
CA ILE A 110 2.80 7.61 13.38
C ILE A 110 1.50 7.41 12.57
N GLY A 111 0.47 6.86 13.21
CA GLY A 111 -0.86 6.64 12.63
C GLY A 111 -1.68 7.90 12.31
N ILE A 112 -1.09 9.10 12.42
CA ILE A 112 -1.69 10.35 11.87
C ILE A 112 -1.31 10.51 10.40
N PHE A 113 -0.12 10.06 10.01
CA PHE A 113 0.41 10.26 8.65
C PHE A 113 0.66 8.95 7.91
N PHE A 114 0.96 7.86 8.62
CA PHE A 114 1.38 6.61 8.04
C PHE A 114 0.45 5.45 8.39
N VAL A 115 0.26 4.55 7.44
CA VAL A 115 -0.45 3.29 7.65
C VAL A 115 0.36 2.41 8.61
N THR A 116 -0.25 2.09 9.75
CA THR A 116 0.34 1.18 10.74
C THR A 116 -0.14 -0.26 10.53
N PRO A 117 0.58 -1.27 11.04
CA PRO A 117 0.14 -2.66 10.95
C PRO A 117 -1.22 -2.92 11.61
N ALA A 118 -1.54 -2.16 12.67
CA ALA A 118 -2.84 -2.23 13.33
C ALA A 118 -3.98 -1.70 12.44
N MET A 119 -3.73 -0.59 11.71
CA MET A 119 -4.72 -0.02 10.80
C MET A 119 -4.97 -0.94 9.61
N HIS A 120 -3.93 -1.49 9.00
CA HIS A 120 -4.07 -2.41 7.87
C HIS A 120 -4.76 -3.72 8.29
N ARG A 121 -4.47 -4.24 9.48
CA ARG A 121 -5.22 -5.40 10.02
C ARG A 121 -6.69 -5.10 10.24
N SER A 122 -7.02 -3.88 10.68
CA SER A 122 -8.42 -3.45 10.77
C SER A 122 -9.05 -3.39 9.39
N HIS A 123 -8.36 -2.85 8.40
CA HIS A 123 -8.84 -2.82 7.01
C HIS A 123 -9.12 -4.24 6.45
N HIS A 124 -8.32 -5.23 6.85
CA HIS A 124 -8.55 -6.64 6.49
C HIS A 124 -9.77 -7.29 7.17
N ASN A 125 -10.32 -6.67 8.21
CA ASN A 125 -11.53 -7.18 8.84
C ASN A 125 -12.74 -6.87 7.95
N MET A 126 -13.37 -7.94 7.43
CA MET A 126 -14.55 -7.92 6.56
C MET A 126 -15.72 -7.05 7.07
N ALA A 127 -15.80 -6.81 8.38
CA ALA A 127 -16.82 -5.94 8.97
C ALA A 127 -16.54 -4.43 8.83
N VAL A 128 -15.29 -4.03 8.54
CA VAL A 128 -14.82 -2.62 8.58
C VAL A 128 -13.86 -2.27 7.43
N THR A 129 -13.89 -3.01 6.31
CA THR A 129 -12.97 -2.87 5.14
C THR A 129 -13.10 -1.55 4.36
N SER A 130 -13.93 -0.61 4.79
CA SER A 130 -14.28 0.60 4.04
C SER A 130 -13.39 1.82 4.36
N HIS A 131 -12.27 1.63 5.05
CA HIS A 131 -11.40 2.71 5.51
C HIS A 131 -9.93 2.37 5.24
N ASN A 132 -9.13 3.42 5.00
CA ASN A 132 -7.69 3.38 4.74
C ASN A 132 -7.28 2.43 3.59
N PHE A 133 -7.10 3.00 2.40
CA PHE A 133 -6.67 2.27 1.21
C PHE A 133 -5.21 2.55 0.82
N GLY A 134 -4.51 3.40 1.58
CA GLY A 134 -3.14 3.79 1.26
C GLY A 134 -2.15 2.64 1.43
N ALA A 135 -1.03 2.69 0.71
CA ALA A 135 0.05 1.73 0.92
C ALA A 135 0.85 2.12 2.17
N ASN A 136 1.14 3.41 2.33
CA ASN A 136 1.98 3.92 3.39
C ASN A 136 1.45 5.20 4.00
N LEU A 137 0.72 6.03 3.26
CA LEU A 137 0.12 7.28 3.75
C LEU A 137 -1.39 7.08 4.01
N ILE A 138 -1.97 7.92 4.87
CA ILE A 138 -3.40 7.89 5.23
C ILE A 138 -4.24 8.72 4.26
#